data_AF-X0WDT6-F1
#
_entry.id   AF-X0WDT6-F1
#
_cell.length_a   1.000
_cell.length_b   1.000
_cell.length_c   1.000
_cell.angle_alpha   90.00
_cell.angle_beta   90.00
_cell.angle_gamma   90.00
#
_symmetry.space_group_name_H-M   'P 1'
#
loop_
_entity.id
_entity.type
_entity.pdbx_description
1 polymer ?
#
loop_
_entity_poly.entity_id
_entity_poly.type
_entity_poly.pdbx_seq_one_letter_code
_entity_poly.pdbx_strand_id
1 'polypeptide(L)'
;MIRKEGIGVSPGVAVAQIVVIDTEEFDIPERHVPVDHAQSEMARLKTAIGVSRDELRDLRKRTAKRIGKEAAGIFDFHLGLLGDKVLFKKFEETVLTGHVTAEYAVATVLRGYAREFLSMPQYLAE
;
A
#
# COMPACT_ATOMS: atom_id res chain seq x y z
N MET A 1 -27.94 1.67 26.11
CA MET A 1 -26.51 2.01 26.27
C MET A 1 -25.70 0.88 25.65
N ILE A 2 -24.80 1.17 24.71
CA ILE A 2 -23.97 0.13 24.06
C ILE A 2 -22.61 0.12 24.75
N ARG A 3 -22.20 -1.03 25.29
CA ARG A 3 -20.85 -1.28 25.83
C ARG A 3 -20.14 -2.27 24.91
N LYS A 4 -18.90 -1.96 24.52
CA LYS A 4 -18.03 -2.83 23.71
C LYS A 4 -16.81 -3.21 24.55
N GLU A 5 -16.35 -4.44 24.40
CA GLU A 5 -15.14 -4.97 25.05
C GLU A 5 -14.12 -5.36 23.97
N GLY A 6 -12.83 -5.19 24.26
CA GLY A 6 -11.73 -5.43 23.33
C GLY A 6 -10.40 -5.57 24.06
N ILE A 7 -9.30 -5.64 23.30
CA ILE A 7 -7.95 -5.78 23.86
C ILE A 7 -7.40 -4.37 24.19
N GLY A 8 -7.03 -4.14 25.45
CA GLY A 8 -6.46 -2.87 25.89
C GLY A 8 -5.01 -2.72 25.43
N VAL A 9 -4.76 -1.79 24.50
CA VAL A 9 -3.41 -1.52 23.96
C VAL A 9 -2.67 -0.43 24.75
N SER A 10 -3.40 0.52 25.35
CA SER A 10 -2.83 1.61 26.15
C SER A 10 -3.72 1.94 27.35
N PRO A 11 -3.17 2.14 28.55
CA PRO A 11 -3.95 2.47 29.74
C PRO A 11 -4.48 3.92 29.69
N GLY A 12 -5.69 4.14 30.22
CA GLY A 12 -6.27 5.47 30.37
C GLY A 12 -7.79 5.53 30.19
N VAL A 13 -8.37 6.72 30.37
CA VAL A 13 -9.78 7.01 30.09
C VAL A 13 -9.83 8.21 29.14
N ALA A 14 -10.47 8.03 27.98
CA ALA A 14 -10.67 9.10 26.99
C ALA A 14 -12.15 9.42 26.82
N VAL A 15 -12.50 10.71 26.84
CA VAL A 15 -13.86 11.21 26.61
C VAL A 15 -13.81 12.26 25.51
N ALA A 16 -14.36 11.94 24.33
CA ALA A 16 -14.33 12.79 23.15
C ALA A 16 -15.48 12.46 22.19
N GLN A 17 -15.66 13.30 21.17
CA GLN A 17 -16.51 12.95 20.04
C GLN A 17 -15.87 11.84 19.20
N ILE A 18 -16.71 10.93 18.70
CA ILE A 18 -16.27 9.82 17.86
C ILE A 18 -16.09 10.32 16.43
N VAL A 19 -14.96 9.97 15.83
CA VAL A 19 -14.75 10.05 14.38
C VAL A 19 -14.69 8.61 13.87
N VAL A 20 -15.63 8.25 13.00
CA VAL A 20 -15.62 6.94 12.33
C VAL A 20 -14.79 7.10 11.07
N ILE A 21 -13.65 6.42 11.04
CA ILE A 21 -12.84 6.26 9.83
C ILE A 21 -13.25 4.92 9.25
N ASP A 22 -14.02 4.96 8.16
CA ASP A 22 -14.34 3.76 7.41
C ASP A 22 -13.20 3.46 6.43
N THR A 23 -12.89 2.19 6.26
CA THR A 23 -11.97 1.74 5.21
C THR A 23 -12.78 1.62 3.93
N GLU A 24 -12.58 2.52 2.98
CA GLU A 24 -13.03 2.28 1.61
C GLU A 24 -12.25 1.06 1.08
N GLU A 25 -12.91 -0.09 1.03
CA GLU A 25 -12.42 -1.19 0.21
C GLU A 25 -12.53 -0.75 -1.25
N PHE A 26 -11.37 -0.44 -1.85
CA PHE A 26 -11.32 -0.20 -3.28
C PHE A 26 -11.62 -1.52 -4.00
N ASP A 27 -12.84 -1.62 -4.54
CA ASP A 27 -13.12 -2.62 -5.57
C ASP A 27 -12.38 -2.21 -6.84
N ILE A 28 -11.29 -2.92 -7.11
CA ILE A 28 -10.45 -2.71 -8.29
C ILE A 28 -10.80 -3.82 -9.30
N PRO A 29 -11.76 -3.57 -10.20
CA PRO A 29 -12.20 -4.58 -11.15
C PRO A 29 -11.12 -4.86 -12.19
N GLU A 30 -11.12 -6.09 -12.70
CA GLU A 30 -10.31 -6.45 -13.85
C GLU A 30 -10.83 -5.75 -15.10
N ARG A 31 -10.12 -4.71 -15.53
CA ARG A 31 -10.42 -3.98 -16.75
C ARG A 31 -9.31 -4.16 -17.76
N HIS A 32 -9.71 -4.59 -18.95
CA HIS A 32 -8.81 -4.74 -20.08
C HIS A 32 -8.70 -3.42 -20.85
N VAL A 33 -7.53 -3.18 -21.41
CA VAL A 33 -7.22 -2.03 -22.26
C VAL A 33 -6.78 -2.51 -23.65
N PRO A 34 -7.02 -1.73 -24.70
CA PRO A 34 -6.43 -1.97 -26.01
C PRO A 34 -4.91 -2.08 -25.96
N VAL A 35 -4.31 -2.86 -26.88
CA VAL A 35 -2.86 -3.12 -26.92
C VAL A 35 -2.05 -1.83 -27.05
N ASP A 36 -2.53 -0.90 -27.86
CA ASP A 36 -1.96 0.43 -28.06
C ASP A 36 -2.07 1.34 -26.82
N HIS A 37 -2.99 1.05 -25.89
CA HIS A 37 -3.14 1.78 -24.64
C HIS A 37 -2.29 1.23 -23.48
N ALA A 38 -1.73 0.02 -23.59
CA ALA A 38 -0.93 -0.58 -22.52
C ALA A 38 0.30 0.27 -22.12
N GLN A 39 0.91 0.97 -23.09
CA GLN A 39 2.02 1.90 -22.82
C GLN A 39 1.57 3.15 -22.04
N SER A 40 0.34 3.63 -22.27
CA SER A 40 -0.24 4.73 -21.50
C SER A 40 -0.48 4.33 -20.05
N GLU A 41 -0.98 3.11 -19.82
CA GLU A 41 -1.13 2.55 -18.47
C GLU A 41 0.22 2.44 -17.75
N MET A 42 1.29 2.04 -18.45
CA MET A 42 2.64 2.04 -17.89
C MET A 42 3.16 3.43 -17.51
N ALA A 43 2.85 4.45 -18.31
CA ALA A 43 3.19 5.84 -17.98
C ALA A 43 2.42 6.36 -16.75
N ARG A 44 1.12 6.03 -16.65
CA ARG A 44 0.29 6.32 -15.48
C ARG A 44 0.86 5.66 -14.23
N LEU A 45 1.22 4.38 -14.30
CA LEU A 45 1.82 3.64 -13.19
C LEU A 45 3.13 4.27 -12.70
N LYS A 46 4.06 4.57 -13.62
CA LYS A 46 5.35 5.21 -13.29
C LYS A 46 5.14 6.55 -12.57
N THR A 47 4.18 7.34 -13.05
CA THR A 47 3.82 8.63 -12.44
C THR A 47 3.28 8.43 -11.03
N ALA A 48 2.33 7.51 -10.85
CA ALA A 48 1.74 7.20 -9.55
C ALA A 48 2.80 6.72 -8.54
N ILE A 49 3.72 5.84 -8.93
CA ILE A 49 4.83 5.40 -8.08
C ILE A 49 5.72 6.59 -7.68
N GLY A 50 5.99 7.52 -8.61
CA GLY A 50 6.73 8.74 -8.32
C GLY A 50 6.06 9.58 -7.23
N VAL A 51 4.76 9.83 -7.38
CA VAL A 51 3.95 10.58 -6.41
C VAL A 51 3.95 9.89 -5.04
N SER A 52 3.65 8.58 -4.99
CA SER A 52 3.62 7.83 -3.72
C SER A 52 4.98 7.82 -3.00
N ARG A 53 6.09 7.82 -3.74
CA ARG A 53 7.43 7.91 -3.13
C ARG A 53 7.66 9.25 -2.46
N ASP A 54 7.20 10.34 -3.06
CA ASP A 54 7.36 11.68 -2.49
C ASP A 54 6.46 11.88 -1.27
N GLU A 55 5.23 11.37 -1.31
CA GLU A 55 4.31 11.34 -0.17
C GLU A 55 4.91 10.56 1.02
N LEU A 56 5.48 9.37 0.77
CA LEU A 56 6.12 8.57 1.82
C LEU A 56 7.37 9.25 2.40
N ARG A 57 8.16 9.96 1.59
CA ARG A 57 9.31 10.74 2.08
C ARG A 57 8.87 11.86 3.00
N ASP A 58 7.80 12.57 2.65
CA ASP A 58 7.25 13.62 3.49
C ASP A 58 6.67 13.05 4.80
N LEU A 59 5.91 11.96 4.72
CA LEU A 59 5.34 11.30 5.89
C LEU A 59 6.42 10.78 6.84
N ARG A 60 7.51 10.20 6.29
CA ARG A 60 8.69 9.81 7.04
C ARG A 60 9.31 10.99 7.77
N LYS A 61 9.52 12.12 7.07
CA LYS A 61 10.10 13.35 7.66
C LYS A 61 9.23 13.89 8.79
N ARG A 62 7.92 13.96 8.59
CA ARG A 62 6.96 14.42 9.62
C ARG A 62 6.94 13.50 10.83
N THR A 63 6.93 12.18 10.61
CA THR A 63 6.97 11.17 11.67
C THR A 63 8.26 11.24 12.47
N ALA A 64 9.41 11.38 11.79
CA ALA A 64 10.71 11.50 12.44
C ALA A 64 10.78 12.72 13.37
N LYS A 65 10.14 13.84 12.98
CA LYS A 65 10.08 15.07 13.77
C LYS A 65 9.13 14.96 14.97
N ARG A 66 8.00 14.26 14.82
CA ARG A 66 6.93 14.22 15.82
C ARG A 66 7.03 13.07 16.81
N ILE A 67 7.43 11.89 16.35
CA ILE A 67 7.43 10.64 17.12
C ILE A 67 8.85 10.14 17.35
N GLY A 68 9.71 10.22 16.33
CA GLY A 68 11.12 9.84 16.42
C GLY A 68 11.61 9.07 15.20
N LYS A 69 12.94 8.97 15.06
CA LYS A 69 13.57 8.32 13.91
C LYS A 69 13.28 6.83 13.81
N GLU A 70 13.16 6.14 14.95
CA GLU A 70 12.88 4.71 15.01
C GLU A 70 11.48 4.40 14.45
N ALA A 71 10.45 5.09 14.93
CA ALA A 71 9.09 4.97 14.41
C ALA A 71 8.99 5.35 12.92
N ALA A 72 9.79 6.32 12.47
CA ALA A 72 9.83 6.70 11.06
C ALA A 72 10.52 5.65 10.16
N GLY A 73 11.30 4.73 10.73
CA GLY A 73 12.05 3.70 10.00
C GLY A 73 11.13 2.74 9.22
N ILE A 74 9.88 2.57 9.64
CA ILE A 74 8.89 1.75 8.90
C ILE A 74 8.72 2.23 7.45
N PHE A 75 8.85 3.53 7.18
CA PHE A 75 8.71 4.09 5.84
C PHE A 75 9.92 3.79 4.93
N ASP A 76 11.09 3.49 5.51
CA ASP A 76 12.27 3.11 4.72
C ASP A 76 12.04 1.77 4.00
N PHE A 77 11.36 0.83 4.66
CA PHE A 77 10.92 -0.41 4.02
C PHE A 77 9.96 -0.15 2.86
N HIS A 78 8.93 0.67 3.07
CA HIS A 78 7.95 1.01 2.05
C HIS A 78 8.59 1.72 0.83
N LEU A 79 9.53 2.63 1.08
CA LEU A 79 10.31 3.29 0.04
C LEU A 79 11.21 2.30 -0.71
N GLY A 80 11.78 1.32 0.00
CA GLY A 80 12.52 0.21 -0.58
C GLY A 80 11.65 -0.63 -1.52
N LEU A 81 10.44 -1.00 -1.08
CA LEU A 81 9.48 -1.76 -1.87
C LEU A 81 9.09 -1.02 -3.16
N LEU A 82 8.78 0.27 -3.09
CA LEU A 82 8.50 1.09 -4.28
C LEU A 82 9.72 1.32 -5.19
N GLY A 83 10.93 1.06 -4.69
CA GLY A 83 12.18 1.11 -5.44
C GLY A 83 12.61 -0.23 -6.04
N ASP A 84 11.90 -1.32 -5.73
CA ASP A 84 12.28 -2.67 -6.14
C ASP A 84 12.02 -2.89 -7.64
N LYS A 85 13.09 -3.19 -8.37
CA LYS A 85 13.05 -3.45 -9.82
C LYS A 85 12.32 -4.74 -10.17
N VAL A 86 12.38 -5.76 -9.32
CA VAL A 86 11.68 -7.04 -9.51
C VAL A 86 10.19 -6.83 -9.37
N LEU A 87 9.76 -6.08 -8.35
CA LEU A 87 8.35 -5.74 -8.16
C LEU A 87 7.83 -4.90 -9.34
N PHE A 88 8.59 -3.88 -9.74
CA PHE A 88 8.23 -3.05 -10.89
C PHE A 88 8.07 -3.86 -12.17
N LYS A 89 8.99 -4.81 -12.42
CA LYS A 89 8.93 -5.70 -13.57
C LYS A 89 7.67 -6.57 -13.56
N LYS A 90 7.24 -7.07 -12.40
CA LYS A 90 5.98 -7.83 -12.28
C LYS A 90 4.76 -6.97 -12.63
N PHE A 91 4.73 -5.71 -12.20
CA PHE A 91 3.65 -4.80 -12.61
C PHE A 91 3.67 -4.57 -14.13
N GLU A 92 4.85 -4.32 -14.70
CA GLU A 92 5.03 -4.12 -16.15
C GLU A 92 4.59 -5.33 -16.96
N GLU A 93 5.01 -6.54 -16.57
CA GLU A 93 4.61 -7.78 -17.22
C GLU A 93 3.09 -7.99 -17.15
N THR A 94 2.47 -7.66 -16.01
CA THR A 94 1.01 -7.79 -15.81
C THR A 94 0.24 -6.83 -16.71
N VAL A 95 0.66 -5.56 -16.80
CA VAL A 95 0.02 -4.55 -17.65
C VAL A 95 0.19 -4.89 -19.13
N LEU A 96 1.43 -5.17 -19.57
CA LEU A 96 1.75 -5.32 -20.99
C LEU A 96 1.29 -6.66 -21.57
N THR A 97 1.37 -7.75 -20.81
CA THR A 97 0.96 -9.08 -21.29
C THR A 97 -0.53 -9.30 -21.06
N GLY A 98 -1.03 -8.90 -19.89
CA GLY A 98 -2.44 -9.03 -19.53
C GLY A 98 -3.33 -8.01 -20.22
N HIS A 99 -2.75 -6.93 -20.75
CA HIS A 99 -3.50 -5.81 -21.33
C HIS A 99 -4.56 -5.30 -20.36
N VAL A 100 -4.15 -5.06 -19.11
CA VAL A 100 -5.03 -4.62 -18.02
C VAL A 100 -4.64 -3.22 -17.52
N THR A 101 -5.58 -2.57 -16.84
CA THR A 101 -5.33 -1.28 -16.18
C THR A 101 -4.24 -1.35 -15.11
N ALA A 102 -3.51 -0.25 -14.93
CA ALA A 102 -2.43 -0.13 -13.95
C ALA A 102 -2.86 -0.46 -12.51
N GLU A 103 -4.03 0.03 -12.07
CA GLU A 103 -4.56 -0.24 -10.73
C GLU A 103 -4.79 -1.73 -10.48
N TYR A 104 -5.33 -2.45 -11.47
CA TYR A 104 -5.57 -3.89 -11.38
C TYR A 104 -4.25 -4.67 -11.32
N ALA A 105 -3.26 -4.29 -12.12
CA ALA A 105 -1.94 -4.92 -12.10
C ALA A 105 -1.26 -4.77 -10.73
N VAL A 106 -1.28 -3.56 -10.16
CA VAL A 106 -0.74 -3.29 -8.82
C VAL A 106 -1.46 -4.13 -7.77
N ALA A 107 -2.79 -4.09 -7.76
CA ALA A 107 -3.60 -4.83 -6.79
C ALA A 107 -3.34 -6.34 -6.88
N THR A 108 -3.30 -6.90 -8.09
CA THR A 108 -3.10 -8.33 -8.31
C THR A 108 -1.72 -8.79 -7.84
N VAL A 109 -0.67 -8.07 -8.23
CA VAL A 109 0.70 -8.42 -7.84
C VAL A 109 0.87 -8.29 -6.33
N LEU A 110 0.43 -7.19 -5.71
CA LEU A 110 0.57 -6.99 -4.26
C LEU A 110 -0.26 -7.99 -3.44
N ARG A 111 -1.48 -8.34 -3.87
CA ARG A 111 -2.27 -9.43 -3.26
C ARG A 111 -1.53 -10.76 -3.35
N GLY A 112 -0.81 -11.01 -4.44
CA GLY A 112 0.08 -12.17 -4.59
C GLY A 112 1.15 -12.21 -3.50
N TYR A 113 1.93 -11.13 -3.36
CA TYR A 113 2.95 -11.01 -2.32
C TYR A 113 2.38 -11.13 -0.92
N ALA A 114 1.25 -10.47 -0.63
CA ALA A 114 0.60 -10.56 0.67
C ALA A 114 0.23 -12.01 1.03
N ARG A 115 -0.31 -12.78 0.08
CA ARG A 115 -0.59 -14.21 0.28
C ARG A 115 0.67 -15.02 0.54
N GLU A 116 1.77 -14.73 -0.17
CA GLU A 116 3.05 -15.40 0.06
C GLU A 116 3.57 -15.11 1.48
N PHE A 117 3.59 -13.84 1.92
CA PHE A 117 4.02 -13.46 3.27
C PHE A 117 3.15 -14.09 4.37
N LEU A 118 1.83 -14.12 4.20
CA LEU A 118 0.92 -14.77 5.15
C LEU A 118 1.14 -16.29 5.26
N SER A 119 1.75 -16.91 4.25
CA SER A 119 2.10 -18.34 4.27
C SER A 119 3.47 -18.63 4.90
N MET A 120 4.26 -17.58 5.19
CA MET A 120 5.58 -17.67 5.80
C MET A 120 5.51 -17.64 7.34
N PRO A 121 6.61 -17.94 8.06
CA PRO A 121 6.65 -17.85 9.52
C PRO A 121 6.28 -16.46 10.05
N GLN A 122 5.72 -16.42 11.26
CA GLN A 122 4.96 -15.29 11.79
C GLN A 122 5.67 -13.93 11.77
N TYR A 123 7.00 -13.87 11.88
CA TYR A 123 7.75 -12.61 11.84
C TYR A 123 7.83 -11.96 10.44
N LEU A 124 7.48 -12.70 9.37
CA LEU A 124 7.35 -12.18 7.99
C LEU A 124 5.90 -11.91 7.58
N ALA A 125 4.95 -12.30 8.43
CA ALA A 125 3.52 -12.12 8.22
C ALA A 125 2.95 -10.87 8.91
N GLU A 126 3.77 -10.17 9.70
CA GLU A 126 3.47 -8.89 10.36
C GLU A 126 3.71 -7.67 9.47
#